data_AF-A0A820LNF9-F1
#
_entry.id   AF-A0A820LNF9-F1
#
_cell.length_a   1.000
_cell.length_b   1.000
_cell.length_c   1.000
_cell.angle_alpha   90.00
_cell.angle_beta   90.00
_cell.angle_gamma   90.00
#
_symmetry.space_group_name_H-M   'P 1'
#
loop_
_entity.id
_entity.type
_entity.pdbx_description
1 polymer ?
#
loop_
_entity_poly.entity_id
_entity_poly.type
_entity_poly.pdbx_seq_one_letter_code
_entity_poly.pdbx_strand_id
1 'polypeptide(L)'
;MTSNEALSYGTQSSNVSTQSNESEIYSSEPSRNASQYGSIHIRLCRRPAPTIATGRRPKHLVLAGEEAIKREKRRERNREAARKLKERRQFIEDDLNQQLKKLQGEHAYLQNYLQQLRQRKQHLQQQINNFLNDPIDKLLSNDNQNVTLFFEQYLDDLNFIDEPIENILNSDLNINFNSFVDN
;
A
#
# COMPACT_ATOMS: atom_id res chain seq x y z
N MET A 1 -54.56 2.44 8.15
CA MET A 1 -54.46 0.99 7.85
C MET A 1 -54.26 0.82 6.35
N THR A 2 -53.02 0.81 5.88
CA THR A 2 -52.65 0.36 4.53
C THR A 2 -51.17 -0.05 4.58
N SER A 3 -50.94 -1.30 4.95
CA SER A 3 -49.64 -1.95 4.96
C SER A 3 -49.25 -2.33 3.53
N ASN A 4 -48.20 -1.70 3.00
CA ASN A 4 -47.58 -2.06 1.72
C ASN A 4 -46.61 -3.22 1.93
N GLU A 5 -47.03 -4.42 1.53
CA GLU A 5 -46.15 -5.59 1.40
C GLU A 5 -45.22 -5.40 0.20
N ALA A 6 -43.94 -5.23 0.46
CA ALA A 6 -42.90 -5.21 -0.55
C ALA A 6 -42.59 -6.65 -1.01
N LEU A 7 -43.02 -7.01 -2.21
CA LEU A 7 -42.63 -8.24 -2.90
C LEU A 7 -41.13 -8.18 -3.25
N SER A 8 -40.33 -8.90 -2.47
CA SER A 8 -38.90 -9.15 -2.69
C SER A 8 -38.72 -10.24 -3.75
N TYR A 9 -38.42 -9.84 -4.99
CA TYR A 9 -38.01 -10.78 -6.03
C TYR A 9 -36.52 -11.04 -5.94
N GLY A 10 -36.15 -12.08 -5.18
CA GLY A 10 -34.81 -12.64 -5.17
C GLY A 10 -34.46 -13.20 -6.55
N THR A 11 -33.55 -12.53 -7.25
CA THR A 11 -32.91 -13.06 -8.46
C THR A 11 -31.77 -13.96 -8.01
N GLN A 12 -32.02 -15.27 -7.97
CA GLN A 12 -30.96 -16.26 -7.74
C GLN A 12 -30.03 -16.26 -8.96
N SER A 13 -28.85 -15.63 -8.82
CA SER A 13 -27.75 -15.78 -9.76
C SER A 13 -27.24 -17.21 -9.68
N SER A 14 -27.60 -18.01 -10.68
CA SER A 14 -26.99 -19.31 -10.91
C SER A 14 -25.59 -19.07 -11.46
N ASN A 15 -24.58 -19.29 -10.62
CA ASN A 15 -23.19 -19.34 -11.04
C ASN A 15 -23.01 -20.56 -11.97
N VAL A 16 -23.00 -20.30 -13.29
CA VAL A 16 -22.55 -21.29 -14.27
C VAL A 16 -21.02 -21.29 -14.22
N SER A 17 -20.49 -22.18 -13.37
CA SER A 17 -19.09 -22.58 -13.39
C SER A 17 -18.76 -23.16 -14.75
N THR A 18 -18.18 -22.34 -15.61
CA THR A 18 -17.64 -22.79 -16.90
C THR A 18 -16.31 -23.45 -16.59
N GLN A 19 -16.33 -24.77 -16.38
CA GLN A 19 -15.10 -25.57 -16.29
C GLN A 19 -14.35 -25.44 -17.62
N SER A 20 -13.19 -24.81 -17.57
CA SER A 20 -12.20 -24.77 -18.62
C SER A 20 -11.61 -26.17 -18.80
N ASN A 21 -12.19 -26.95 -19.73
CA ASN A 21 -11.50 -28.09 -20.32
C ASN A 21 -10.48 -27.55 -21.33
N GLU A 22 -9.30 -27.23 -20.81
CA GLU A 22 -8.09 -27.18 -21.62
C GLU A 22 -7.70 -28.60 -22.05
N SER A 23 -7.08 -28.68 -23.23
CA SER A 23 -6.44 -29.85 -23.86
C SER A 23 -7.32 -30.74 -24.74
N GLU A 24 -7.49 -30.32 -25.98
CA GLU A 24 -7.35 -31.23 -27.14
C GLU A 24 -6.85 -30.41 -28.35
N ILE A 25 -5.53 -30.38 -28.50
CA ILE A 25 -4.82 -29.85 -29.67
C ILE A 25 -5.07 -30.84 -30.81
N TYR A 26 -6.21 -30.71 -31.49
CA TYR A 26 -6.43 -31.35 -32.78
C TYR A 26 -5.79 -30.48 -33.86
N SER A 27 -4.64 -30.96 -34.35
CA SER A 27 -3.97 -30.53 -35.58
C SER A 27 -4.92 -30.74 -36.77
N SER A 28 -5.84 -29.81 -36.96
CA SER A 28 -6.70 -29.76 -38.14
C SER A 28 -5.98 -28.94 -39.18
N GLU A 29 -5.58 -29.60 -40.26
CA GLU A 29 -4.96 -28.95 -41.41
C GLU A 29 -5.75 -27.70 -41.83
N PRO A 30 -5.09 -26.60 -42.21
CA PRO A 30 -5.77 -25.40 -42.64
C PRO A 30 -6.60 -25.70 -43.88
N SER A 31 -7.91 -25.86 -43.67
CA SER A 31 -8.91 -25.88 -44.72
C SER A 31 -8.72 -24.63 -45.57
N ARG A 32 -8.47 -24.81 -46.87
CA ARG A 32 -8.06 -23.80 -47.87
C ARG A 32 -9.06 -22.65 -48.09
N ASN A 33 -10.05 -22.47 -47.21
CA ASN A 33 -11.20 -21.59 -47.38
C ASN A 33 -11.54 -20.74 -46.13
N ALA A 34 -10.63 -20.59 -45.16
CA ALA A 34 -10.79 -19.69 -44.04
C ALA A 34 -10.05 -18.36 -44.31
N SER A 35 -10.73 -17.23 -44.16
CA SER A 35 -10.08 -15.92 -44.18
C SER A 35 -9.82 -15.48 -42.74
N GLN A 36 -8.55 -15.20 -42.44
CA GLN A 36 -8.12 -14.70 -41.15
C GLN A 36 -8.08 -13.17 -41.17
N TYR A 37 -8.68 -12.54 -40.15
CA TYR A 37 -8.58 -11.10 -39.92
C TYR A 37 -8.05 -10.88 -38.50
N GLY A 38 -6.75 -10.61 -38.39
CA GLY A 38 -6.08 -10.52 -37.09
C GLY A 38 -6.10 -11.86 -36.33
N SER A 39 -6.49 -11.83 -35.06
CA SER A 39 -6.66 -13.04 -34.22
C SER A 39 -7.97 -13.80 -34.48
N ILE A 40 -8.86 -13.25 -35.30
CA ILE A 40 -10.18 -13.82 -35.55
C ILE A 40 -10.14 -14.71 -36.81
N HIS A 41 -10.59 -15.95 -36.63
CA HIS A 41 -10.73 -16.92 -37.70
C HIS A 41 -12.18 -16.98 -38.16
N ILE A 42 -12.46 -16.50 -39.38
CA ILE A 42 -13.81 -16.51 -39.94
C ILE A 42 -13.96 -17.74 -40.85
N ARG A 43 -14.84 -18.65 -40.46
CA ARG A 43 -15.29 -19.73 -41.35
C ARG A 43 -16.24 -19.15 -42.38
N LEU A 44 -15.83 -19.07 -43.64
CA LEU A 44 -16.73 -18.68 -44.73
C LEU A 44 -17.78 -19.78 -44.93
N CYS A 45 -18.97 -19.58 -44.38
CA CYS A 45 -20.14 -20.40 -44.70
C CYS A 45 -20.48 -20.22 -46.18
N ARG A 46 -20.10 -21.19 -47.02
CA ARG A 46 -20.29 -21.18 -48.47
C ARG A 46 -21.75 -21.27 -48.94
N ARG A 47 -22.70 -21.49 -48.02
CA ARG A 47 -24.12 -21.52 -48.33
C ARG A 47 -24.85 -20.67 -47.31
N PRO A 48 -25.65 -19.66 -47.74
CA PRO A 48 -26.56 -19.01 -46.81
C PRO A 48 -27.47 -20.11 -46.26
N ALA A 49 -27.51 -20.25 -44.93
CA ALA A 49 -28.42 -21.19 -44.30
C ALA A 49 -29.83 -20.95 -44.88
N PRO A 50 -30.59 -21.99 -45.25
CA PRO A 50 -31.95 -21.83 -45.76
C PRO A 50 -32.82 -21.20 -44.67
N THR A 51 -32.90 -19.87 -44.66
CA THR A 51 -33.45 -19.05 -43.57
C THR A 51 -34.97 -19.19 -43.43
N ILE A 52 -35.64 -19.76 -44.44
CA ILE A 52 -37.09 -19.93 -44.46
C ILE A 52 -37.53 -21.05 -43.52
N ALA A 53 -36.79 -22.18 -43.45
CA ALA A 53 -37.15 -23.29 -42.56
C ALA A 53 -36.99 -22.95 -41.07
N THR A 54 -36.14 -21.98 -40.73
CA THR A 54 -35.88 -21.53 -39.34
C THR A 54 -36.79 -20.37 -38.90
N GLY A 55 -37.76 -19.96 -39.71
CA GLY A 55 -38.68 -18.86 -39.37
C GLY A 55 -38.05 -17.46 -39.36
N ARG A 56 -36.84 -17.28 -39.91
CA ARG A 56 -36.18 -15.97 -40.00
C ARG A 56 -36.60 -15.26 -41.28
N ARG A 57 -37.43 -14.22 -41.14
CA ARG A 57 -37.85 -13.36 -42.26
C ARG A 57 -36.66 -12.57 -42.83
N PRO A 58 -36.59 -12.36 -44.16
CA PRO A 58 -35.51 -11.60 -44.79
C PRO A 58 -35.53 -10.13 -44.35
N LYS A 59 -34.33 -9.55 -44.15
CA LYS A 59 -34.13 -8.17 -43.64
C LYS A 59 -34.79 -7.08 -44.50
N HIS A 60 -35.03 -7.36 -45.78
CA HIS A 60 -35.58 -6.44 -46.79
C HIS A 60 -37.09 -6.59 -47.02
N LEU A 61 -37.79 -7.44 -46.27
CA LEU A 61 -39.25 -7.52 -46.39
C LEU A 61 -39.87 -6.25 -45.79
N VAL A 62 -40.40 -5.38 -46.64
CA VAL A 62 -41.18 -4.21 -46.23
C VAL A 62 -42.46 -4.72 -45.60
N LEU A 63 -42.61 -4.50 -44.30
CA LEU A 63 -43.80 -4.89 -43.58
C LEU A 63 -44.76 -3.72 -43.60
N ALA A 64 -45.90 -3.90 -44.28
CA ALA A 64 -46.95 -2.91 -44.44
C ALA A 64 -48.06 -3.11 -43.40
N GLY A 65 -48.81 -2.04 -43.11
CA GLY A 65 -50.00 -2.09 -42.25
C GLY A 65 -49.71 -2.33 -40.77
N GLU A 66 -50.53 -3.14 -40.12
CA GLU A 66 -50.50 -3.36 -38.66
C GLU A 66 -49.18 -3.95 -38.14
N GLU A 67 -48.52 -4.80 -38.93
CA GLU A 67 -47.24 -5.40 -38.53
C GLU A 67 -46.12 -4.35 -38.42
N ALA A 68 -46.19 -3.27 -39.21
CA ALA A 68 -45.25 -2.15 -39.13
C ALA A 68 -45.39 -1.41 -37.79
N ILE A 69 -46.64 -1.13 -37.39
CA ILE A 69 -46.98 -0.41 -36.15
C ILE A 69 -46.55 -1.23 -34.93
N LYS A 70 -46.85 -2.54 -34.92
CA LYS A 70 -46.43 -3.46 -33.84
C LYS A 70 -44.90 -3.50 -33.71
N ARG A 71 -44.17 -3.51 -34.83
CA ARG A 71 -42.70 -3.44 -34.82
C ARG A 71 -42.20 -2.11 -34.28
N GLU A 72 -42.79 -1.00 -34.67
CA GLU A 72 -42.34 0.31 -34.20
C GLU A 72 -42.59 0.48 -32.69
N LYS A 73 -43.75 0.08 -32.18
CA LYS A 73 -44.01 0.03 -30.72
C LYS A 73 -43.02 -0.86 -29.96
N ARG A 74 -42.57 -1.97 -30.57
CA ARG A 74 -41.53 -2.83 -29.96
C ARG A 74 -40.17 -2.13 -29.94
N ARG A 75 -39.80 -1.44 -31.03
CA ARG A 75 -38.56 -0.66 -31.11
C ARG A 75 -38.57 0.48 -30.09
N GLU A 76 -39.69 1.19 -29.98
CA GLU A 76 -39.86 2.27 -29.02
C GLU A 76 -39.69 1.79 -27.58
N ARG A 77 -40.38 0.72 -27.18
CA ARG A 77 -40.18 0.10 -25.86
C ARG A 77 -38.74 -0.36 -25.63
N ASN A 78 -38.08 -0.89 -26.66
CA ASN A 78 -36.69 -1.31 -26.54
C ASN A 78 -35.73 -0.11 -26.43
N ARG A 79 -35.97 0.98 -27.16
CA ARG A 79 -35.23 2.24 -27.03
C ARG A 79 -35.37 2.80 -25.61
N GLU A 80 -36.58 2.81 -25.07
CA GLU A 80 -36.84 3.27 -23.70
C GLU A 80 -36.15 2.38 -22.66
N ALA A 81 -36.26 1.05 -22.79
CA ALA A 81 -35.60 0.10 -21.90
C ALA A 81 -34.06 0.25 -21.95
N ALA A 82 -33.48 0.44 -23.13
CA ALA A 82 -32.06 0.68 -23.30
C ALA A 82 -31.62 2.00 -22.66
N ARG A 83 -32.41 3.07 -22.81
CA ARG A 83 -32.18 4.35 -22.14
C ARG A 83 -32.19 4.19 -20.63
N LYS A 84 -33.23 3.55 -20.07
CA LYS A 84 -33.36 3.32 -18.62
C LYS A 84 -32.22 2.45 -18.07
N LEU A 85 -31.77 1.46 -18.84
CA LEU A 85 -30.61 0.65 -18.48
C LEU A 85 -29.34 1.50 -18.42
N LYS A 86 -29.13 2.37 -19.42
CA LYS A 86 -27.97 3.28 -19.45
C LYS A 86 -28.01 4.27 -18.27
N GLU A 87 -29.16 4.89 -18.02
CA GLU A 87 -29.38 5.79 -16.88
C GLU A 87 -29.11 5.08 -15.54
N ARG A 88 -29.62 3.86 -15.36
CA ARG A 88 -29.37 3.09 -14.13
C ARG A 88 -27.89 2.73 -13.96
N ARG A 89 -27.20 2.37 -15.04
CA ARG A 89 -25.75 2.10 -14.99
C ARG A 89 -24.98 3.36 -14.60
N GLN A 90 -25.30 4.50 -15.23
CA GLN A 90 -24.68 5.77 -14.90
C GLN A 90 -24.93 6.16 -13.44
N PHE A 91 -26.16 6.02 -12.96
CA PHE A 91 -26.50 6.31 -11.57
C PHE A 91 -25.68 5.47 -10.59
N ILE A 92 -25.54 4.17 -10.85
CA ILE A 92 -24.72 3.28 -9.99
C ILE A 92 -23.25 3.70 -10.03
N GLU A 93 -22.73 4.02 -11.22
CA GLU A 93 -21.35 4.49 -11.36
C GLU A 93 -21.12 5.82 -10.61
N ASP A 94 -22.05 6.77 -10.72
CA ASP A 94 -21.99 8.06 -10.04
C ASP A 94 -22.08 7.88 -8.52
N ASP A 95 -22.97 7.02 -8.02
CA ASP A 95 -23.11 6.69 -6.60
C ASP A 95 -21.83 6.06 -6.04
N LEU A 96 -21.27 5.06 -6.74
CA LEU A 96 -20.01 4.43 -6.35
C LEU A 96 -18.85 5.44 -6.35
N ASN A 97 -18.79 6.34 -7.34
CA ASN A 97 -17.78 7.40 -7.38
C ASN A 97 -17.94 8.41 -6.24
N GLN A 98 -19.17 8.75 -5.85
CA GLN A 98 -19.43 9.60 -4.70
C GLN A 98 -19.01 8.92 -3.39
N GLN A 99 -19.35 7.64 -3.22
CA GLN A 99 -18.93 6.85 -2.07
C GLN A 99 -17.40 6.77 -2.00
N LEU A 100 -16.72 6.49 -3.11
CA LEU A 100 -15.27 6.46 -3.17
C LEU A 100 -14.64 7.78 -2.72
N LYS A 101 -15.14 8.92 -3.24
CA LYS A 101 -14.66 10.25 -2.85
C LYS A 101 -14.85 10.51 -1.35
N LYS A 102 -16.00 10.11 -0.80
CA LYS A 102 -16.27 10.24 0.62
C LYS A 102 -15.28 9.42 1.45
N LEU A 103 -15.09 8.14 1.12
CA LEU A 103 -14.14 7.27 1.83
C LEU A 103 -12.70 7.79 1.70
N GLN A 104 -12.30 8.29 0.53
CA GLN A 104 -10.97 8.90 0.34
C GLN A 104 -10.77 10.13 1.22
N GLY A 105 -11.79 10.99 1.34
CA GLY A 105 -11.77 12.14 2.24
C GLY A 105 -11.65 11.74 3.70
N GLU A 106 -12.45 10.77 4.14
CA GLU A 106 -12.39 10.22 5.51
C GLU A 106 -11.02 9.58 5.81
N HIS A 107 -10.48 8.81 4.87
CA HIS A 107 -9.15 8.22 4.99
C HIS A 107 -8.07 9.29 5.14
N ALA A 108 -8.08 10.32 4.29
CA ALA A 108 -7.11 11.42 4.36
C ALA A 108 -7.22 12.18 5.70
N TYR A 109 -8.44 12.44 6.16
CA TYR A 109 -8.69 13.06 7.47
C TYR A 109 -8.12 12.22 8.62
N LEU A 110 -8.46 10.92 8.66
CA LEU A 110 -7.98 10.01 9.71
C LEU A 110 -6.46 9.85 9.69
N GLN A 111 -5.87 9.77 8.50
CA GLN A 111 -4.42 9.68 8.35
C GLN A 111 -3.71 10.93 8.88
N ASN A 112 -4.26 12.12 8.58
CA ASN A 112 -3.72 13.37 9.12
C ASN A 112 -3.85 13.43 10.64
N TYR A 113 -5.02 13.07 11.19
CA TYR A 113 -5.25 13.04 12.63
C TYR A 113 -4.29 12.08 13.34
N LEU A 114 -4.07 10.89 12.77
CA LEU A 114 -3.12 9.91 13.28
C LEU A 114 -1.67 10.45 13.25
N GLN A 115 -1.29 11.19 12.21
CA GLN A 115 0.01 11.86 12.14
C GLN A 115 0.17 12.90 13.26
N GLN A 116 -0.85 13.75 13.48
CA GLN A 116 -0.83 14.74 14.57
C GLN A 116 -0.67 14.08 15.93
N LEU A 117 -1.42 12.99 16.19
CA LEU A 117 -1.30 12.23 17.45
C LEU A 117 0.09 11.62 17.63
N ARG A 118 0.70 11.09 16.56
CA ARG A 118 2.07 10.57 16.60
C ARG A 118 3.09 11.65 16.94
N GLN A 119 2.98 12.82 16.30
CA GLN A 119 3.83 13.97 16.58
C GLN A 119 3.69 14.43 18.04
N ARG A 120 2.44 14.53 18.54
CA ARG A 120 2.18 14.90 19.92
C ARG A 120 2.75 13.90 20.91
N LYS A 121 2.60 12.60 20.64
CA LYS A 121 3.21 11.54 21.45
C LYS A 121 4.73 11.68 21.49
N GLN A 122 5.38 11.85 20.34
CA GLN A 122 6.84 12.01 20.27
C GLN A 122 7.32 13.23 21.06
N HIS A 123 6.63 14.37 20.92
CA HIS A 123 6.93 15.57 21.68
C HIS A 123 6.84 15.33 23.20
N LEU A 124 5.76 14.69 23.67
CA LEU A 124 5.60 14.38 25.10
C LEU A 124 6.69 13.41 25.60
N GLN A 125 7.04 12.41 24.79
CA GLN A 125 8.13 11.48 25.12
C GLN A 125 9.48 12.20 25.22
N GLN A 126 9.77 13.14 24.32
CA GLN A 126 10.95 13.99 24.40
C GLN A 126 10.95 14.84 25.67
N GLN A 127 9.81 15.45 26.02
CA GLN A 127 9.71 16.23 27.26
C GLN A 127 9.97 15.38 28.51
N ILE A 128 9.43 14.15 28.56
CA ILE A 128 9.69 13.22 29.66
C ILE A 128 11.17 12.84 29.70
N ASN A 129 11.77 12.48 28.57
CA ASN A 129 13.18 12.12 28.50
C ASN A 129 14.08 13.26 28.97
N ASN A 130 13.81 14.50 28.51
CA ASN A 130 14.57 15.67 28.96
C ASN A 130 14.40 15.87 30.47
N PHE A 131 13.17 15.80 31.00
CA PHE A 131 12.93 15.92 32.43
C PHE A 131 13.64 14.85 33.27
N LEU A 132 13.77 13.62 32.77
CA LEU A 132 14.47 12.54 33.46
C LEU A 132 15.99 12.65 33.37
N ASN A 133 16.51 13.17 32.24
CA ASN A 133 17.95 13.27 31.99
C ASN A 133 18.54 14.57 32.55
N ASP A 134 17.81 15.69 32.56
CA ASP A 134 18.28 16.98 33.07
C ASP A 134 18.86 16.92 34.52
N PRO A 135 18.24 16.19 35.48
CA PRO A 135 18.81 16.05 36.82
C PRO A 135 20.06 15.18 36.83
N ILE A 136 20.09 14.12 36.02
CA ILE A 136 21.23 13.20 35.89
C ILE A 136 22.42 13.96 35.32
N ASP A 137 22.21 14.72 34.24
CA ASP A 137 23.25 15.53 33.60
C ASP A 137 23.77 16.61 34.55
N LYS A 138 22.89 17.24 35.36
CA LYS A 138 23.32 18.20 36.41
C LYS A 138 24.12 17.55 37.54
N LEU A 139 23.75 16.34 37.97
CA LEU A 139 24.49 15.57 38.97
C LEU A 139 25.89 15.19 38.44
N LEU A 140 25.96 14.64 37.23
CA LEU A 140 27.23 14.27 36.58
C LEU A 140 28.13 15.47 36.26
N SER A 141 27.55 16.65 36.00
CA SER A 141 28.30 17.89 35.74
C SER A 141 28.89 18.50 37.02
N ASN A 142 28.19 18.37 38.16
CA ASN A 142 28.64 18.93 39.44
C ASN A 142 29.64 18.03 40.17
N ASP A 143 29.51 16.70 40.08
CA ASP A 143 30.40 15.77 40.79
C ASP A 143 31.80 15.72 40.16
N ASN A 144 31.94 16.02 38.87
CA ASN A 144 33.25 16.07 38.23
C ASN A 144 34.10 17.29 38.67
N GLN A 145 33.52 18.44 39.01
CA GLN A 145 34.32 19.58 39.47
C GLN A 145 34.89 19.37 40.88
N ASN A 146 34.13 18.75 41.78
CA ASN A 146 34.59 18.48 43.15
C ASN A 146 35.57 17.30 43.21
N VAL A 147 35.37 16.26 42.40
CA VAL A 147 36.32 15.13 42.34
C VAL A 147 37.64 15.54 41.68
N THR A 148 37.62 16.36 40.63
CA THR A 148 38.85 16.87 40.02
C THR A 148 39.61 17.80 40.98
N LEU A 149 38.94 18.71 41.70
CA LEU A 149 39.60 19.56 42.70
C LEU A 149 40.17 18.75 43.89
N PHE A 150 39.47 17.70 44.32
CA PHE A 150 39.97 16.84 45.39
C PHE A 150 41.17 15.97 44.96
N PHE A 151 41.19 15.50 43.70
CA PHE A 151 42.31 14.74 43.14
C PHE A 151 43.52 15.63 42.82
N GLU A 152 43.33 16.83 42.29
CA GLU A 152 44.43 17.78 42.03
C GLU A 152 45.10 18.20 43.34
N GLN A 153 44.32 18.46 44.40
CA GLN A 153 44.88 18.79 45.72
C GLN A 153 45.63 17.61 46.36
N TYR A 154 45.19 16.37 46.15
CA TYR A 154 45.91 15.18 46.59
C TYR A 154 47.19 14.90 45.79
N LEU A 155 47.20 15.24 44.50
CA LEU A 155 48.38 15.09 43.63
C LEU A 155 49.46 16.14 43.96
N ASP A 156 49.06 17.36 44.32
CA ASP A 156 49.99 18.39 44.80
C ASP A 156 50.61 18.03 46.16
N ASP A 157 49.83 17.41 47.07
CA ASP A 157 50.33 16.95 48.37
C ASP A 157 51.26 15.71 48.25
N LEU A 158 51.07 14.86 47.25
CA LEU A 158 51.95 13.71 47.00
C LEU A 158 53.29 14.11 46.36
N ASN A 159 53.31 15.15 45.52
CA ASN A 159 54.55 15.68 44.94
C ASN A 159 55.46 16.39 45.98
N PHE A 160 54.96 16.71 47.17
CA PHE A 160 55.76 17.28 48.26
C PHE A 160 56.58 16.23 49.03
N ILE A 161 56.23 14.94 48.92
CA ILE A 161 56.89 13.86 49.69
C ILE A 161 58.07 13.24 48.91
N ASP A 162 58.12 13.36 47.59
CA ASP A 162 59.15 12.69 46.76
C ASP A 162 60.44 13.51 46.54
N GLU A 163 60.42 14.83 46.77
CA GLU A 163 61.61 15.71 46.64
C GLU A 163 62.77 15.42 47.63
N PRO A 164 62.54 15.06 48.91
CA PRO A 164 63.65 14.74 49.81
C PRO A 164 64.21 13.30 49.64
N ILE A 165 63.47 12.37 49.02
CA ILE A 165 63.89 10.96 48.93
C ILE A 165 64.89 10.74 47.79
N GLU A 166 64.73 11.39 46.65
CA GLU A 166 65.70 11.29 45.54
C GLU A 166 67.05 11.94 45.87
N ASN A 167 67.08 12.95 46.73
CA ASN A 167 68.33 13.57 47.18
C ASN A 167 69.12 12.69 48.18
N ILE A 168 68.44 11.83 48.95
CA ILE A 168 69.10 10.90 49.89
C ILE A 168 69.66 9.67 49.15
N LEU A 169 68.97 9.16 48.13
CA LEU A 169 69.45 7.99 47.37
C LEU A 169 70.63 8.31 46.44
N ASN A 170 70.76 9.55 45.97
CA ASN A 170 71.87 9.97 45.09
C ASN A 170 73.16 10.36 45.85
N SER A 171 73.13 10.60 47.16
CA SER A 171 74.33 10.90 47.94
C SER A 171 75.16 9.66 48.32
N ASP A 172 74.53 8.49 48.43
CA ASP A 172 75.18 7.28 48.95
C ASP A 172 75.83 6.40 47.87
N LEU A 173 75.60 6.68 46.58
CA LEU A 173 76.13 5.86 45.47
C LEU A 173 77.37 6.43 44.78
N ASN A 174 77.94 7.55 45.25
CA ASN A 174 79.00 8.27 44.52
C ASN A 174 80.37 8.37 45.25
N ILE A 175 80.67 7.47 46.20
CA ILE A 175 82.00 7.42 46.82
C ILE A 175 82.58 6.00 46.77
N ASN A 176 83.71 5.88 46.04
CA ASN A 176 84.66 4.75 45.94
C ASN A 176 84.36 3.58 44.99
N PHE A 177 84.69 3.77 43.71
CA PHE A 177 85.07 2.67 42.81
C PHE A 177 86.39 2.91 42.04
N ASN A 178 87.24 3.86 42.47
CA ASN A 178 88.50 4.21 41.78
C ASN A 178 89.80 3.78 42.52
N SER A 179 89.86 2.59 43.12
CA SER A 179 91.11 2.15 43.75
C SER A 179 91.38 0.65 43.73
N PHE A 180 91.10 -0.08 42.65
CA PHE A 180 91.56 -1.48 42.57
C PHE A 180 91.68 -2.10 41.16
N VAL A 181 92.51 -1.58 40.26
CA VAL A 181 93.14 -2.40 39.19
C VAL A 181 94.46 -1.75 38.75
N ASP A 182 95.57 -2.16 39.36
CA ASP A 182 96.92 -2.14 38.76
C ASP A 182 97.74 -3.25 39.45
N ASN A 183 97.78 -4.42 38.81
CA ASN A 183 98.82 -5.47 38.89
C ASN A 183 98.55 -6.55 37.84
#